data_AF-A0A965UTA3-F1
#
_entry.id   AF-A0A965UTA3-F1
#
_cell.length_a   1.000
_cell.length_b   1.000
_cell.length_c   1.000
_cell.angle_alpha   90.00
_cell.angle_beta   90.00
_cell.angle_gamma   90.00
#
_symmetry.space_group_name_H-M   'P 1'
#
loop_
_entity.id
_entity.type
_entity.pdbx_description
1 polymer ?
#
loop_
_entity_poly.entity_id
_entity_poly.type
_entity_poly.pdbx_seq_one_letter_code
_entity_poly.pdbx_strand_id
1 'polypeptide(L)'
;MMSKALLNTLHTAYRVDFEAAKALVERAAGEARDLSAEEEAQYARLNESMNAKMAKIDDIQKSEDRATKIAALAETVEVATGKTIDNDADLLRAVLSGEKRSANFNLRALATATATTPVSFADFVVEQLVEGNVVYEGASKIRTTDIRNLTVPVVAGTAPAAAFVGQGGTIAAADPVFSSITLGAFNAATLTLASRELVDSAGFNLVEYVGRAAGRQIARLAGSACTLGTGTAEPTGFITALAAASKTTTAVKGGTAAVAPTFFSATDLAAVLYALAPSYRNPNTVWHVSTTAISKIRQLQDTTGQFILQPALAA
;
A
#
# COMPACT_ATOMS: atom_id res chain seq x y z
N MET A 1 17.05 -33.34 -16.68
CA MET A 1 17.62 -34.23 -17.74
C MET A 1 16.78 -34.26 -19.02
N MET A 2 15.45 -34.22 -18.94
CA MET A 2 14.57 -34.29 -20.13
C MET A 2 14.73 -33.11 -21.11
N SER A 3 14.97 -31.89 -20.61
CA SER A 3 15.15 -30.68 -21.43
C SER A 3 16.46 -30.68 -22.26
N LYS A 4 17.59 -31.13 -21.70
CA LYS A 4 18.86 -31.26 -22.44
C LYS A 4 18.81 -32.28 -23.58
N ALA A 5 18.10 -33.39 -23.40
CA ALA A 5 17.91 -34.38 -24.46
C ALA A 5 17.09 -33.79 -25.62
N LEU A 6 16.02 -33.05 -25.30
CA LEU A 6 15.18 -32.37 -26.27
C LEU A 6 15.95 -31.27 -27.02
N LEU A 7 16.74 -30.45 -26.32
CA LEU A 7 17.61 -29.44 -26.93
C LEU A 7 18.60 -30.07 -27.93
N ASN A 8 19.22 -31.19 -27.56
CA ASN A 8 20.16 -31.89 -28.44
C ASN A 8 19.46 -32.44 -29.69
N THR A 9 18.25 -33.00 -29.55
CA THR A 9 17.46 -33.45 -30.71
C THR A 9 17.01 -32.30 -31.62
N LEU A 10 16.74 -31.11 -31.08
CA LEU A 10 16.41 -29.93 -31.88
C LEU A 10 17.64 -29.39 -32.61
N HIS A 11 18.81 -29.38 -31.98
CA HIS A 11 20.06 -29.00 -32.63
C HIS A 11 20.45 -29.94 -33.77
N THR A 12 20.30 -31.26 -33.58
CA THR A 12 20.58 -32.21 -34.67
C THR A 12 19.59 -32.05 -35.81
N ALA A 13 18.30 -31.89 -35.52
CA ALA A 13 17.28 -31.64 -36.54
C ALA A 13 17.42 -30.29 -37.26
N TYR A 14 17.96 -29.26 -36.59
CA TYR A 14 18.30 -27.98 -37.22
C TYR A 14 19.50 -28.11 -38.17
N ARG A 15 20.53 -28.85 -37.76
CA ARG A 15 21.71 -29.10 -38.60
C ARG A 15 21.37 -29.89 -39.87
N VAL A 16 20.50 -30.89 -39.77
CA VAL A 16 20.03 -31.66 -40.93
C VAL A 16 19.30 -30.77 -41.93
N ASP A 17 18.41 -29.89 -41.45
CA ASP A 17 17.71 -28.93 -42.30
C ASP A 17 18.66 -27.93 -42.96
N PHE A 18 19.66 -27.45 -42.23
CA PHE A 18 20.68 -26.56 -42.75
C PHE A 18 21.54 -27.21 -43.84
N GLU A 19 21.96 -28.46 -43.62
CA GLU A 19 22.72 -29.23 -44.62
C GLU A 19 21.89 -29.51 -45.87
N ALA A 20 20.59 -29.81 -45.72
CA ALA A 20 19.69 -29.97 -46.85
C ALA A 20 19.45 -28.66 -47.62
N ALA A 21 19.35 -27.52 -46.93
CA ALA A 21 19.23 -26.20 -47.56
C ALA A 21 20.49 -25.84 -48.34
N LYS A 22 21.65 -26.10 -47.75
CA LYS A 22 22.96 -25.90 -48.36
C LYS A 22 23.14 -26.78 -49.60
N ALA A 23 22.75 -28.05 -49.54
CA ALA A 23 22.87 -28.98 -50.67
C ALA A 23 21.97 -28.59 -51.86
N LEU A 24 20.82 -27.96 -51.62
CA LEU A 24 19.96 -27.41 -52.69
C LEU A 24 20.64 -26.23 -53.39
N VAL A 25 21.22 -25.30 -52.61
CA VAL A 25 21.94 -24.13 -53.14
C VAL A 25 23.23 -24.55 -53.85
N GLU A 26 23.98 -25.52 -53.31
CA GLU A 26 25.21 -26.03 -53.93
C GLU A 26 24.93 -26.79 -55.24
N ARG A 27 23.79 -27.50 -55.35
CA ARG A 27 23.39 -28.16 -56.60
C ARG A 27 23.04 -27.15 -57.69
N ALA A 28 22.25 -26.14 -57.35
CA ALA A 28 21.91 -25.05 -58.27
C ALA A 28 23.18 -24.28 -58.72
N ALA A 29 24.09 -24.01 -57.77
CA ALA A 29 25.37 -23.36 -58.08
C ALA A 29 26.29 -24.22 -58.95
N GLY A 30 26.33 -25.54 -58.75
CA GLY A 30 27.11 -26.47 -59.56
C GLY A 30 26.62 -26.61 -61.01
N GLU A 31 25.32 -26.39 -61.23
CA GLU A 31 24.68 -26.38 -62.56
C GLU A 31 24.66 -24.98 -63.20
N ALA A 32 25.28 -23.98 -62.56
CA ALA A 32 25.30 -22.57 -62.99
C ALA A 32 23.90 -22.01 -63.33
N ARG A 33 22.89 -22.44 -62.58
CA ARG A 33 21.47 -22.09 -62.79
C ARG A 33 20.91 -21.49 -61.50
N ASP A 34 19.98 -20.55 -61.64
CA ASP A 34 19.17 -20.09 -60.52
C ASP A 34 18.26 -21.22 -60.00
N LEU A 35 17.89 -21.17 -58.72
CA LEU A 35 16.98 -22.15 -58.12
C LEU A 35 15.69 -22.22 -58.95
N SER A 36 15.30 -23.43 -59.33
CA SER A 36 14.00 -23.62 -59.98
C SER A 36 12.86 -23.25 -59.03
N ALA A 37 11.67 -22.94 -59.57
CA ALA A 37 10.51 -22.55 -58.75
C ALA A 37 10.12 -23.62 -57.70
N GLU A 38 10.41 -24.89 -57.95
CA GLU A 38 10.19 -26.00 -57.01
C GLU A 38 11.26 -26.04 -55.90
N GLU A 39 12.53 -25.77 -56.24
CA GLU A 39 13.64 -25.74 -55.29
C GLU A 39 13.60 -24.48 -54.41
N GLU A 40 13.12 -23.35 -54.93
CA GLU A 40 12.89 -22.13 -54.16
C GLU A 40 11.78 -22.34 -53.12
N ALA A 41 10.68 -23.03 -53.50
CA ALA A 41 9.63 -23.43 -52.57
C ALA A 41 10.15 -24.42 -51.50
N GLN A 42 11.03 -25.34 -51.87
CA GLN A 42 11.66 -26.27 -50.93
C GLN A 42 12.61 -25.55 -49.96
N TYR A 43 13.41 -24.61 -50.46
CA TYR A 43 14.30 -23.78 -49.65
C TYR A 43 13.52 -22.89 -48.67
N ALA A 44 12.41 -22.28 -49.11
CA ALA A 44 11.54 -21.47 -48.26
C ALA A 44 10.94 -22.28 -47.09
N ARG A 45 10.42 -23.49 -47.36
CA ARG A 45 9.89 -24.40 -46.32
C ARG A 45 10.96 -24.80 -45.32
N LEU A 46 12.19 -25.02 -45.78
CA LEU A 46 13.30 -25.43 -44.95
C LEU A 46 13.78 -24.29 -44.05
N ASN A 47 13.79 -23.07 -44.59
CA ASN A 47 14.11 -21.86 -43.83
C ASN A 47 13.04 -21.56 -42.76
N GLU A 48 11.77 -21.76 -43.08
CA GLU A 48 10.67 -21.66 -42.11
C GLU A 48 10.80 -22.70 -40.98
N SER A 49 11.10 -23.96 -41.32
CA SER A 49 11.39 -25.02 -40.35
C SER A 49 12.60 -24.68 -39.46
N MET A 50 13.68 -24.15 -40.03
CA MET A 50 14.86 -23.71 -39.27
C MET A 50 14.53 -22.57 -38.30
N ASN A 51 13.78 -21.55 -38.74
CA ASN A 51 13.35 -20.44 -37.88
C ASN A 51 12.45 -20.91 -36.74
N ALA A 52 11.50 -21.82 -37.01
CA ALA A 52 10.63 -22.39 -36.00
C ALA A 52 11.41 -23.23 -34.96
N LYS A 53 12.42 -23.98 -35.39
CA LYS A 53 13.30 -24.76 -34.48
C LYS A 53 14.18 -23.84 -33.64
N MET A 54 14.73 -22.78 -34.21
CA MET A 54 15.55 -21.79 -33.50
C MET A 54 14.74 -21.06 -32.41
N ALA A 55 13.50 -20.67 -32.71
CA ALA A 55 12.59 -20.09 -31.70
C ALA A 55 12.32 -21.03 -30.52
N LYS A 56 12.17 -22.34 -30.78
CA LYS A 56 11.98 -23.36 -29.73
C LYS A 56 13.25 -23.58 -28.90
N ILE A 57 14.42 -23.54 -29.52
CA ILE A 57 15.71 -23.65 -28.81
C ILE A 57 15.89 -22.49 -27.82
N ASP A 58 15.62 -21.26 -28.28
CA ASP A 58 15.73 -20.05 -27.45
C ASP A 58 14.75 -20.05 -26.26
N ASP A 59 13.49 -20.46 -26.47
CA ASP A 59 12.51 -20.55 -25.39
C ASP A 59 12.91 -21.60 -24.32
N ILE A 60 13.43 -22.75 -24.76
CA ILE A 60 13.89 -23.82 -23.86
C ILE A 60 15.12 -23.35 -23.07
N GLN A 61 16.12 -22.73 -23.72
CA GLN A 61 17.29 -22.17 -23.03
C GLN A 61 16.89 -21.11 -22.00
N LYS A 62 15.99 -20.19 -22.37
CA LYS A 62 15.46 -19.19 -21.44
C LYS A 62 14.73 -19.84 -20.27
N SER A 63 13.99 -20.93 -20.49
CA SER A 63 13.31 -21.67 -19.42
C SER A 63 14.31 -22.34 -18.46
N GLU A 64 15.40 -22.90 -18.98
CA GLU A 64 16.49 -23.48 -18.17
C GLU A 64 17.26 -22.40 -17.40
N ASP A 65 17.53 -21.25 -18.01
CA ASP A 65 18.18 -20.12 -17.35
C ASP A 65 17.30 -19.52 -16.24
N ARG A 66 15.98 -19.47 -16.44
CA ARG A 66 15.04 -19.11 -15.37
C ARG A 66 15.06 -20.14 -14.26
N ALA A 67 15.07 -21.44 -14.59
CA ALA A 67 15.10 -22.51 -13.61
C ALA A 67 16.42 -22.55 -12.80
N THR A 68 17.57 -22.33 -13.44
CA THR A 68 18.87 -22.27 -12.77
C THR A 68 19.00 -21.00 -11.92
N LYS A 69 18.47 -19.85 -12.35
CA LYS A 69 18.40 -18.65 -11.50
C LYS A 69 17.50 -18.85 -10.29
N ILE A 70 16.37 -19.53 -10.44
CA ILE A 70 15.49 -19.88 -9.31
C ILE A 70 16.17 -20.89 -8.38
N ALA A 71 16.88 -21.88 -8.92
CA ALA A 71 17.64 -22.84 -8.14
C ALA A 71 18.84 -22.19 -7.42
N ALA A 72 19.55 -21.26 -8.03
CA ALA A 72 20.62 -20.49 -7.40
C ALA A 72 20.07 -19.60 -6.27
N LEU A 73 18.89 -18.99 -6.46
CA LEU A 73 18.19 -18.30 -5.37
C LEU A 73 17.80 -19.26 -4.23
N ALA A 74 17.38 -20.48 -4.56
CA ALA A 74 17.05 -21.50 -3.56
C ALA A 74 18.29 -22.07 -2.85
N GLU A 75 19.43 -22.18 -3.53
CA GLU A 75 20.71 -22.66 -2.98
C GLU A 75 21.38 -21.62 -2.07
N THR A 76 21.13 -20.32 -2.28
CA THR A 76 21.50 -19.28 -1.31
C THR A 76 20.66 -19.27 -0.03
N VAL A 77 19.63 -20.13 0.07
CA VAL A 77 18.93 -20.41 1.33
C VAL A 77 19.60 -21.60 2.01
N GLU A 78 20.89 -21.44 2.32
CA GLU A 78 21.55 -22.30 3.30
C GLU A 78 21.00 -21.93 4.68
N VAL A 79 20.42 -22.91 5.37
CA VAL A 79 20.03 -22.79 6.78
C VAL A 79 21.30 -22.55 7.59
N ALA A 80 21.66 -21.29 7.76
CA ALA A 80 22.71 -20.86 8.67
C ALA A 80 22.25 -21.08 10.11
N THR A 81 22.42 -22.31 10.59
CA THR A 81 22.54 -22.58 12.02
C THR A 81 23.77 -21.86 12.57
N GLY A 82 23.54 -20.78 13.34
CA GLY A 82 24.54 -20.26 14.26
C GLY A 82 25.22 -18.93 13.90
N LYS A 83 24.45 -17.86 13.68
CA LYS A 83 24.82 -16.54 14.23
C LYS A 83 23.53 -15.83 14.62
N THR A 84 23.54 -15.36 15.87
CA THR A 84 22.43 -14.76 16.62
C THR A 84 21.53 -13.90 15.76
N ILE A 85 20.23 -14.16 15.87
CA ILE A 85 19.09 -13.29 15.57
C ILE A 85 19.55 -11.83 15.46
N ASP A 86 19.54 -11.25 14.26
CA ASP A 86 19.64 -9.79 14.10
C ASP A 86 18.40 -9.21 14.78
N ASN A 87 18.52 -8.94 16.08
CA ASN A 87 17.51 -8.29 16.85
C ASN A 87 17.52 -6.81 16.43
N ASP A 88 16.35 -6.23 16.16
CA ASP A 88 16.22 -4.82 15.78
C ASP A 88 16.90 -3.89 16.80
N ALA A 89 16.99 -4.30 18.07
CA ALA A 89 17.74 -3.62 19.12
C ALA A 89 19.26 -3.56 18.85
N ASP A 90 19.86 -4.62 18.30
CA ASP A 90 21.27 -4.67 17.93
C ASP A 90 21.54 -3.87 16.65
N LEU A 91 20.59 -3.85 15.71
CA LEU A 91 20.63 -2.96 14.54
C LEU A 91 20.49 -1.48 14.93
N LEU A 92 19.58 -1.16 15.84
CA LEU A 92 19.45 0.19 16.42
C LEU A 92 20.72 0.60 17.17
N ARG A 93 21.32 -0.32 17.93
CA ARG A 93 22.57 -0.07 18.64
C ARG A 93 23.73 0.16 17.66
N ALA A 94 23.80 -0.59 16.56
CA ALA A 94 24.79 -0.39 15.50
C ALA A 94 24.61 0.93 14.75
N VAL A 95 23.36 1.41 14.58
CA VAL A 95 23.08 2.73 14.01
C VAL A 95 23.48 3.85 14.97
N LEU A 96 23.17 3.71 16.26
CA LEU A 96 23.53 4.72 17.28
C LEU A 96 25.04 4.76 17.57
N SER A 97 25.72 3.61 17.56
CA SER A 97 27.16 3.53 17.78
C SER A 97 27.98 4.05 16.59
N GLY A 98 27.32 4.36 15.47
CA GLY A 98 27.95 4.84 14.23
C GLY A 98 28.55 3.72 13.37
N GLU A 99 28.34 2.46 13.73
CA GLU A 99 28.81 1.28 12.98
C GLU A 99 28.01 1.08 11.68
N LYS A 100 26.73 1.51 11.65
CA LYS A 100 25.89 1.59 10.45
C LYS A 100 25.31 3.00 10.28
N ARG A 101 25.38 3.57 9.07
CA ARG A 101 24.79 4.89 8.76
C ARG A 101 23.27 4.86 8.58
N SER A 102 22.71 3.72 8.22
CA SER A 102 21.28 3.52 8.04
C SER A 102 20.90 2.05 8.25
N ALA A 103 19.67 1.81 8.69
CA ALA A 103 19.07 0.47 8.77
C ALA A 103 17.62 0.57 8.29
N ASN A 104 17.17 -0.42 7.52
CA ASN A 104 15.78 -0.55 7.10
C ASN A 104 15.06 -1.50 8.05
N PHE A 105 13.99 -1.05 8.67
CA PHE A 105 13.12 -1.87 9.52
C PHE A 105 11.87 -2.25 8.73
N ASN A 106 11.61 -3.55 8.58
CA ASN A 106 10.41 -4.06 7.91
C ASN A 106 9.44 -4.61 8.96
N LEU A 107 8.16 -4.29 8.83
CA LEU A 107 7.09 -4.94 9.60
C LEU A 107 7.11 -6.45 9.31
N ARG A 108 7.30 -7.28 10.33
CA ARG A 108 7.29 -8.74 10.15
C ARG A 108 5.87 -9.24 10.34
N ALA A 109 5.34 -9.97 9.36
CA ALA A 109 4.09 -10.69 9.54
C ALA A 109 4.29 -11.78 10.61
N LEU A 110 3.55 -11.69 11.71
CA LEU A 110 3.61 -12.65 12.81
C LEU A 110 3.09 -14.01 12.33
N ALA A 111 3.99 -14.90 11.91
CA ALA A 111 3.68 -16.29 11.66
C ALA A 111 3.64 -17.04 13.00
N THR A 112 2.41 -17.26 13.48
CA THR A 112 2.02 -18.28 14.47
C THR A 112 2.57 -18.12 15.90
N ALA A 113 1.62 -18.01 16.83
CA ALA A 113 1.84 -17.91 18.26
C ALA A 113 2.71 -19.05 18.81
N THR A 114 3.95 -18.77 19.19
CA THR A 114 4.70 -19.40 20.31
C THR A 114 6.14 -18.91 20.48
N ALA A 115 6.62 -17.94 19.70
CA ALA A 115 7.92 -17.32 19.96
C ALA A 115 7.74 -15.98 20.67
N THR A 116 8.44 -15.77 21.79
CA THR A 116 8.74 -14.45 22.39
C THR A 116 9.69 -13.67 21.48
N THR A 117 9.28 -13.49 20.23
CA THR A 117 10.05 -12.81 19.19
C THR A 117 10.14 -11.33 19.52
N PRO A 118 11.32 -10.70 19.46
CA PRO A 118 11.46 -9.27 19.59
C PRO A 118 10.58 -8.57 18.54
N VAL A 119 9.70 -7.67 18.99
CA VAL A 119 8.91 -6.81 18.10
C VAL A 119 9.85 -5.93 17.30
N SER A 120 9.66 -5.84 15.99
CA SER A 120 10.48 -4.95 15.18
C SER A 120 10.25 -3.50 15.60
N PHE A 121 11.22 -2.61 15.38
CA PHE A 121 11.03 -1.17 15.62
C PHE A 121 9.84 -0.64 14.80
N ALA A 122 9.64 -1.19 13.60
CA ALA A 122 8.50 -0.85 12.75
C ALA A 122 7.17 -1.32 13.37
N ASP A 123 7.09 -2.53 13.93
CA ASP A 123 5.88 -3.03 14.59
C ASP A 123 5.53 -2.17 15.81
N PHE A 124 6.54 -1.74 16.55
CA PHE A 124 6.36 -0.81 17.67
C PHE A 124 5.88 0.58 17.20
N VAL A 125 6.44 1.14 16.13
CA VAL A 125 5.95 2.41 15.58
C VAL A 125 4.50 2.29 15.12
N VAL A 126 4.12 1.16 14.52
CA VAL A 126 2.73 0.89 14.14
C VAL A 126 1.83 0.71 15.36
N GLU A 127 2.28 0.03 16.41
CA GLU A 127 1.54 -0.09 17.68
C GLU A 127 1.29 1.29 18.30
N GLN A 128 2.33 2.14 18.39
CA GLN A 128 2.17 3.51 18.90
C GLN A 128 1.36 4.41 17.97
N LEU A 129 1.35 4.14 16.66
CA LEU A 129 0.44 4.79 15.72
C LEU A 129 -1.01 4.38 16.00
N VAL A 130 -1.28 3.10 16.27
CA VAL A 130 -2.62 2.63 16.61
C VAL A 130 -3.08 3.20 17.96
N GLU A 131 -2.23 3.17 18.99
CA GLU A 131 -2.56 3.73 20.31
C GLU A 131 -2.66 5.27 20.31
N GLY A 132 -1.79 5.93 19.55
CA GLY A 132 -1.65 7.39 19.55
C GLY A 132 -2.52 8.12 18.53
N ASN A 133 -3.07 7.42 17.54
CA ASN A 133 -3.82 8.02 16.44
C ASN A 133 -5.13 7.26 16.16
N VAL A 134 -6.21 7.75 16.78
CA VAL A 134 -7.58 7.25 16.58
C VAL A 134 -8.05 7.31 15.12
N VAL A 135 -7.47 8.18 14.28
CA VAL A 135 -7.79 8.23 12.83
C VAL A 135 -7.20 7.02 12.11
N TYR A 136 -6.06 6.51 12.57
CA TYR A 136 -5.37 5.38 11.94
C TYR A 136 -6.14 4.07 12.09
N GLU A 137 -6.88 3.92 13.19
CA GLU A 137 -7.73 2.75 13.43
C GLU A 137 -8.91 2.70 12.45
N GLY A 138 -9.64 3.81 12.32
CA GLY A 138 -10.84 3.91 11.47
C GLY A 138 -10.57 4.08 9.96
N ALA A 139 -9.32 4.31 9.55
CA ALA A 139 -8.97 4.53 8.15
C ALA A 139 -8.60 3.24 7.39
N SER A 140 -8.91 3.22 6.09
CA SER A 140 -8.38 2.21 5.18
C SER A 140 -6.88 2.42 4.95
N LYS A 141 -6.11 1.34 5.06
CA LYS A 141 -4.64 1.36 5.03
C LYS A 141 -4.14 0.71 3.76
N ILE A 142 -3.48 1.50 2.92
CA ILE A 142 -2.82 1.01 1.70
C ILE A 142 -1.32 1.06 1.95
N ARG A 143 -0.66 -0.10 1.91
CA ARG A 143 0.79 -0.19 2.00
C ARG A 143 1.39 0.05 0.63
N THR A 144 2.30 1.02 0.54
CA THR A 144 3.13 1.27 -0.65
C THR A 144 4.58 0.99 -0.32
N THR A 145 5.32 0.41 -1.25
CA THR A 145 6.78 0.25 -1.16
C THR A 145 7.51 1.49 -1.67
N ASP A 146 6.82 2.37 -2.38
CA ASP A 146 7.39 3.48 -3.12
C ASP A 146 6.77 4.81 -2.69
N ILE A 147 7.54 5.89 -2.79
CA ILE A 147 7.12 7.28 -2.49
C ILE A 147 6.27 7.87 -3.64
N ARG A 148 5.75 7.03 -4.53
CA ARG A 148 4.97 7.50 -5.67
C ARG A 148 3.58 7.94 -5.21
N ASN A 149 3.10 9.04 -5.78
CA ASN A 149 1.74 9.50 -5.54
C ASN A 149 0.74 8.43 -5.98
N LEU A 150 -0.18 8.08 -5.09
CA LEU A 150 -1.23 7.12 -5.38
C LEU A 150 -2.50 7.86 -5.79
N THR A 151 -2.87 7.72 -7.06
CA THR A 151 -4.10 8.30 -7.58
C THR A 151 -5.25 7.31 -7.42
N VAL A 152 -6.20 7.63 -6.55
CA VAL A 152 -7.41 6.83 -6.32
C VAL A 152 -8.55 7.41 -7.16
N PRO A 153 -9.10 6.68 -8.14
CA PRO A 153 -10.27 7.14 -8.86
C PRO A 153 -11.49 7.12 -7.94
N VAL A 154 -12.26 8.20 -7.96
CA VAL A 154 -13.52 8.34 -7.23
C VAL A 154 -14.62 8.68 -8.21
N VAL A 155 -15.82 8.15 -8.00
CA VAL A 155 -16.98 8.56 -8.81
C VAL A 155 -17.42 9.93 -8.29
N ALA A 156 -17.21 10.97 -9.09
CA ALA A 156 -17.65 12.33 -8.77
C ALA A 156 -19.09 12.53 -9.22
N GLY A 157 -20.02 11.95 -8.47
CA GLY A 157 -21.45 12.11 -8.71
C GLY A 157 -22.25 10.88 -8.34
N THR A 158 -23.57 11.05 -8.30
CA THR A 158 -24.49 9.92 -8.24
C THR A 158 -24.41 9.19 -9.59
N ALA A 159 -24.24 7.87 -9.56
CA ALA A 159 -24.41 7.05 -10.77
C ALA A 159 -25.75 7.38 -11.46
N PRO A 160 -25.87 7.19 -12.78
CA PRO A 160 -27.11 7.44 -13.51
C PRO A 160 -28.32 6.91 -12.75
N ALA A 161 -29.28 7.79 -12.45
CA ALA A 161 -30.47 7.40 -11.72
C ALA A 161 -31.26 6.39 -12.56
N ALA A 162 -31.53 5.22 -11.99
CA ALA A 162 -32.39 4.24 -12.62
C ALA A 162 -33.81 4.80 -12.69
N ALA A 163 -34.39 4.84 -13.88
CA ALA A 163 -35.76 5.29 -14.12
C ALA A 163 -36.62 4.10 -14.55
N PHE A 164 -37.87 4.06 -14.07
CA PHE A 164 -38.87 3.16 -14.63
C PHE A 164 -39.27 3.67 -16.01
N VAL A 165 -39.00 2.88 -17.05
CA VAL A 165 -39.34 3.22 -18.44
C VAL A 165 -40.45 2.29 -18.92
N GLY A 166 -41.52 2.87 -19.47
CA GLY A 166 -42.62 2.11 -20.06
C GLY A 166 -42.18 1.34 -21.31
N GLN A 167 -42.99 0.37 -21.76
CA GLN A 167 -42.71 -0.39 -22.98
C GLN A 167 -42.62 0.54 -24.19
N GLY A 168 -41.49 0.50 -24.91
CA GLY A 168 -41.21 1.39 -26.04
C GLY A 168 -40.71 2.79 -25.66
N GLY A 169 -40.49 3.07 -24.38
CA GLY A 169 -39.95 4.36 -23.92
C GLY A 169 -38.44 4.48 -24.15
N THR A 170 -37.97 5.70 -24.44
CA THR A 170 -36.55 6.00 -24.59
C THR A 170 -35.84 5.97 -23.23
N ILE A 171 -34.80 5.15 -23.12
CA ILE A 171 -33.90 5.16 -21.96
C ILE A 171 -32.86 6.26 -22.19
N ALA A 172 -32.83 7.28 -21.34
CA ALA A 172 -31.81 8.32 -21.40
C ALA A 172 -30.45 7.73 -21.00
N ALA A 173 -29.43 7.89 -21.85
CA ALA A 173 -28.06 7.59 -21.50
C ALA A 173 -27.50 8.72 -20.64
N ALA A 174 -26.88 8.37 -19.52
CA ALA A 174 -26.08 9.28 -18.72
C ALA A 174 -24.75 8.60 -18.39
N ASP A 175 -23.65 9.32 -18.54
CA ASP A 175 -22.32 8.81 -18.28
C ASP A 175 -21.89 9.13 -16.84
N PRO A 176 -21.29 8.17 -16.12
CA PRO A 176 -20.73 8.43 -14.80
C PRO A 176 -19.53 9.38 -14.91
N VAL A 177 -19.53 10.44 -14.11
CA VAL A 177 -18.39 11.36 -14.02
C VAL A 177 -17.39 10.79 -13.03
N PHE A 178 -16.15 10.56 -13.49
CA PHE A 178 -15.04 10.14 -12.66
C PHE A 178 -14.19 11.35 -12.28
N SER A 179 -13.74 11.38 -11.04
CA SER A 179 -12.69 12.25 -10.53
C SER A 179 -11.59 11.39 -9.93
N SER A 180 -10.51 12.01 -9.52
CA SER A 180 -9.41 11.32 -8.87
C SER A 180 -8.93 12.12 -7.66
N ILE A 181 -8.56 11.38 -6.62
CA ILE A 181 -7.93 11.92 -5.42
C ILE A 181 -6.48 11.44 -5.44
N THR A 182 -5.54 12.37 -5.40
CA THR A 182 -4.11 12.05 -5.34
C THR A 182 -3.65 12.01 -3.89
N LEU A 183 -3.16 10.85 -3.45
CA LEU A 183 -2.54 10.66 -2.15
C LEU A 183 -1.02 10.82 -2.30
N GLY A 184 -0.48 11.90 -1.76
CA GLY A 184 0.97 12.15 -1.71
C GLY A 184 1.65 11.36 -0.60
N ALA A 185 2.91 10.98 -0.81
CA ALA A 185 3.75 10.36 0.21
C ALA A 185 4.67 11.42 0.86
N PHE A 186 4.64 11.50 2.19
CA PHE A 186 5.41 12.47 2.98
C PHE A 186 6.26 11.75 4.03
N ASN A 187 7.46 12.29 4.29
CA ASN A 187 8.38 11.73 5.26
C ASN A 187 8.21 12.40 6.63
N ALA A 188 7.99 11.60 7.67
CA ALA A 188 8.04 12.06 9.06
C ALA A 188 9.34 11.58 9.71
N ALA A 189 10.09 12.51 10.31
CA ALA A 189 11.39 12.22 10.91
C ALA A 189 11.55 12.93 12.25
N THR A 190 12.32 12.33 13.16
CA THR A 190 12.76 12.94 14.42
C THR A 190 14.23 12.60 14.64
N LEU A 191 14.99 13.56 15.18
CA LEU A 191 16.41 13.40 15.49
C LEU A 191 16.62 13.58 16.99
N THR A 192 17.31 12.64 17.62
CA THR A 192 17.71 12.72 19.03
C THR A 192 19.22 12.50 19.12
N LEU A 193 19.93 13.46 19.69
CA LEU A 193 21.37 13.38 19.91
C LEU A 193 21.61 12.88 21.34
N ALA A 194 22.44 11.84 21.48
CA ALA A 194 22.87 11.30 22.76
C ALA A 194 24.40 11.14 22.78
N SER A 195 25.02 11.39 23.94
CA SER A 195 26.46 11.18 24.12
C SER A 195 26.77 9.68 24.21
N ARG A 196 27.91 9.25 23.66
CA ARG A 196 28.38 7.86 23.77
C ARG A 196 28.57 7.44 25.23
N GLU A 197 29.13 8.33 26.04
CA GLU A 197 29.31 8.08 27.48
C GLU A 197 27.97 7.87 28.20
N LEU A 198 26.91 8.54 27.76
CA LEU A 198 25.57 8.36 28.32
C LEU A 198 24.96 7.03 27.87
N VAL A 199 25.20 6.59 26.63
CA VAL A 199 24.73 5.29 26.14
C VAL A 199 25.42 4.15 26.89
N ASP A 200 26.72 4.29 27.17
CA ASP A 200 27.52 3.26 27.82
C ASP A 200 27.36 3.25 29.36
N SER A 201 27.08 4.41 29.98
CA SER A 201 26.91 4.57 31.44
C SER A 201 25.45 4.50 31.89
N ALA A 202 24.48 4.43 30.97
CA ALA A 202 23.08 4.31 31.34
C ALA A 202 22.80 2.97 32.04
N GLY A 203 22.31 3.02 33.28
CA GLY A 203 21.84 1.84 34.02
C GLY A 203 20.53 1.23 33.50
N PHE A 204 20.06 1.67 32.33
CA PHE A 204 18.84 1.21 31.65
C PHE A 204 19.02 1.25 30.14
N ASN A 205 18.15 0.57 29.39
CA ASN A 205 18.20 0.53 27.93
C ASN A 205 17.77 1.88 27.31
N LEU A 206 18.71 2.81 27.22
CA LEU A 206 18.49 4.16 26.67
C LEU A 206 18.06 4.12 25.20
N VAL A 207 18.60 3.18 24.41
CA VAL A 207 18.29 3.03 22.98
C VAL A 207 16.82 2.72 22.78
N GLU A 208 16.31 1.75 23.55
CA GLU A 208 14.89 1.38 23.50
C GLU A 208 14.01 2.53 23.98
N TYR A 209 14.38 3.22 25.07
CA TYR A 209 13.60 4.35 25.57
C TYR A 209 13.49 5.49 24.54
N VAL A 210 14.62 5.86 23.91
CA VAL A 210 14.66 6.91 22.88
C VAL A 210 13.90 6.47 21.63
N GLY A 211 14.07 5.22 21.19
CA GLY A 211 13.29 4.65 20.10
C GLY A 211 11.78 4.72 20.37
N ARG A 212 11.36 4.37 21.60
CA ARG A 212 9.96 4.43 22.01
C ARG A 212 9.42 5.86 22.03
N ALA A 213 10.20 6.80 22.55
CA ALA A 213 9.82 8.22 22.56
C ALA A 213 9.73 8.80 21.14
N ALA A 214 10.68 8.47 20.27
CA ALA A 214 10.69 8.86 18.86
C ALA A 214 9.46 8.34 18.11
N GLY A 215 9.14 7.05 18.25
CA GLY A 215 7.95 6.43 17.65
C GLY A 215 6.65 7.13 18.07
N ARG A 216 6.49 7.44 19.36
CA ARG A 216 5.32 8.20 19.86
C ARG A 216 5.18 9.58 19.25
N GLN A 217 6.30 10.30 19.07
CA GLN A 217 6.27 11.64 18.49
C GLN A 217 5.92 11.60 17.00
N ILE A 218 6.49 10.65 16.25
CA ILE A 218 6.14 10.42 14.84
C ILE A 218 4.65 10.08 14.74
N ALA A 219 4.14 9.21 15.62
CA ALA A 219 2.74 8.82 15.63
C ALA A 219 1.79 10.00 15.88
N ARG A 220 2.11 10.85 16.85
CA ARG A 220 1.35 12.08 17.14
C ARG A 220 1.38 13.06 15.98
N LEU A 221 2.54 13.29 15.38
CA LEU A 221 2.69 14.17 14.22
C LEU A 221 1.84 13.67 13.05
N ALA A 222 1.93 12.37 12.75
CA ALA A 222 1.14 11.74 11.69
C ALA A 222 -0.37 11.88 11.97
N GLY A 223 -0.83 11.65 13.20
CA GLY A 223 -2.25 11.85 13.56
C GLY A 223 -2.73 13.29 13.45
N SER A 224 -1.91 14.25 13.86
CA SER A 224 -2.20 15.68 13.69
C SER A 224 -2.28 16.06 12.21
N ALA A 225 -1.37 15.57 11.38
CA ALA A 225 -1.39 15.83 9.94
C ALA A 225 -2.60 15.17 9.26
N CYS A 226 -2.96 13.94 9.63
CA CYS A 226 -4.15 13.27 9.09
C CYS A 226 -5.47 13.98 9.47
N THR A 227 -5.51 14.73 10.57
CA THR A 227 -6.70 15.47 11.00
C THR A 227 -6.77 16.87 10.40
N LEU A 228 -5.70 17.65 10.53
CA LEU A 228 -5.66 19.10 10.26
C LEU A 228 -4.64 19.52 9.21
N GLY A 229 -3.90 18.58 8.62
CA GLY A 229 -2.79 18.90 7.73
C GLY A 229 -3.21 19.72 6.50
N THR A 230 -2.29 20.57 6.06
CA THR A 230 -2.52 21.56 4.99
C THR A 230 -2.37 21.03 3.58
N GLY A 231 -1.72 19.87 3.39
CA GLY A 231 -1.47 19.29 2.06
C GLY A 231 -0.25 19.82 1.30
N THR A 232 0.56 20.71 1.91
CA THR A 232 1.72 21.33 1.25
C THR A 232 3.04 20.60 1.57
N ALA A 233 3.49 20.68 2.81
CA ALA A 233 4.67 19.96 3.33
C ALA A 233 4.28 18.70 4.13
N GLU A 234 2.98 18.44 4.27
CA GLU A 234 2.38 17.40 5.08
C GLU A 234 1.12 16.86 4.38
N PRO A 235 0.64 15.66 4.74
CA PRO A 235 -0.62 15.12 4.22
C PRO A 235 -1.80 16.07 4.40
N THR A 236 -2.76 16.04 3.47
CA THR A 236 -4.01 16.79 3.62
C THR A 236 -4.89 16.14 4.68
N GLY A 237 -5.25 16.88 5.73
CA GLY A 237 -6.12 16.41 6.78
C GLY A 237 -7.58 16.30 6.34
N PHE A 238 -8.34 15.36 6.91
CA PHE A 238 -9.75 15.16 6.52
C PHE A 238 -10.64 16.37 6.86
N ILE A 239 -10.33 17.13 7.92
CA ILE A 239 -11.08 18.34 8.29
C ILE A 239 -10.83 19.44 7.24
N THR A 240 -9.56 19.63 6.85
CA THR A 240 -9.15 20.59 5.81
C THR A 240 -9.82 20.25 4.47
N ALA A 241 -9.83 18.96 4.09
CA ALA A 241 -10.50 18.49 2.88
C ALA A 241 -12.03 18.71 2.95
N LEU A 242 -12.65 18.49 4.11
CA LEU A 242 -14.09 18.70 4.30
C LEU A 242 -14.47 20.19 4.18
N ALA A 243 -13.65 21.07 4.76
CA ALA A 243 -13.82 22.52 4.68
C ALA A 243 -13.70 23.01 3.22
N ALA A 244 -12.72 22.52 2.47
CA ALA A 244 -12.57 22.83 1.04
C ALA A 244 -13.76 22.35 0.20
N ALA A 245 -14.36 21.20 0.55
CA ALA A 245 -15.52 20.64 -0.13
C ALA A 245 -16.86 21.30 0.27
N SER A 246 -16.86 22.32 1.14
CA SER A 246 -18.08 22.93 1.71
C SER A 246 -19.05 21.92 2.35
N LYS A 247 -18.54 20.77 2.80
CA LYS A 247 -19.34 19.71 3.43
C LYS A 247 -19.39 19.85 4.95
N THR A 248 -19.13 21.05 5.45
CA THR A 248 -19.16 21.36 6.88
C THR A 248 -20.52 21.90 7.26
N THR A 249 -21.29 21.14 8.04
CA THR A 249 -22.38 21.70 8.84
C THR A 249 -21.78 22.39 10.05
N THR A 250 -21.68 23.72 10.00
CA THR A 250 -21.31 24.52 11.16
C THR A 250 -22.48 24.52 12.13
N ALA A 251 -22.29 24.01 13.35
CA ALA A 251 -23.21 24.32 14.43
C ALA A 251 -23.21 25.85 14.60
N VAL A 252 -24.28 26.51 14.14
CA VAL A 252 -24.41 27.95 14.32
C VAL A 252 -24.55 28.19 15.81
N LYS A 253 -23.74 29.10 16.34
CA LYS A 253 -23.80 29.62 17.70
C LYS A 253 -25.18 30.25 17.94
N GLY A 254 -26.18 29.43 18.22
CA GLY A 254 -27.56 29.84 18.46
C GLY A 254 -27.70 30.40 19.86
N GLY A 255 -27.32 31.66 20.04
CA GLY A 255 -27.63 32.42 21.25
C GLY A 255 -28.30 33.73 20.87
N THR A 256 -29.63 33.79 20.96
CA THR A 256 -30.32 35.05 21.23
C THR A 256 -29.86 35.55 22.60
N ALA A 257 -29.56 36.84 22.67
CA ALA A 257 -28.97 37.51 23.83
C ALA A 257 -29.73 37.23 25.14
N ALA A 258 -29.14 36.43 26.04
CA ALA A 258 -29.30 36.52 27.51
C ALA A 258 -28.44 35.46 28.24
N VAL A 259 -28.23 34.28 27.66
CA VAL A 259 -27.24 33.28 28.12
C VAL A 259 -26.71 32.58 26.88
N ALA A 260 -25.60 33.06 26.34
CA ALA A 260 -24.95 32.38 25.22
C ALA A 260 -24.51 30.99 25.68
N PRO A 261 -25.01 29.87 25.12
CA PRO A 261 -24.24 28.66 25.22
C PRO A 261 -22.96 28.97 24.45
N THR A 262 -21.81 28.95 25.12
CA THR A 262 -20.50 29.16 24.49
C THR A 262 -20.11 27.99 23.56
N PHE A 263 -21.06 27.14 23.18
CA PHE A 263 -20.87 25.82 22.58
C PHE A 263 -22.12 25.34 21.80
N PHE A 264 -22.01 24.19 21.12
CA PHE A 264 -23.10 23.56 20.35
C PHE A 264 -24.14 22.85 21.24
N SER A 265 -25.37 22.78 20.74
CA SER A 265 -26.53 22.17 21.39
C SER A 265 -26.73 20.70 21.01
N ALA A 266 -27.60 19.98 21.71
CA ALA A 266 -27.97 18.60 21.36
C ALA A 266 -28.60 18.50 19.95
N THR A 267 -29.35 19.52 19.52
CA THR A 267 -29.93 19.59 18.18
C THR A 267 -28.88 19.76 17.09
N ASP A 268 -27.77 20.44 17.37
CA ASP A 268 -26.67 20.57 16.41
C ASP A 268 -25.95 19.23 16.19
N LEU A 269 -25.77 18.43 17.24
CA LEU A 269 -25.22 17.09 17.14
C LEU A 269 -26.12 16.16 16.30
N ALA A 270 -27.43 16.26 16.49
CA ALA A 270 -28.40 15.55 15.66
C ALA A 270 -28.30 16.03 14.20
N ALA A 271 -28.23 17.33 13.94
CA ALA A 271 -28.09 17.87 12.59
C ALA A 271 -26.84 17.31 11.88
N VAL A 272 -25.70 17.24 12.56
CA VAL A 272 -24.46 16.64 12.01
C VAL A 272 -24.64 15.15 11.72
N LEU A 273 -25.29 14.39 12.62
CA LEU A 273 -25.54 12.97 12.40
C LEU A 273 -26.43 12.74 11.17
N TYR A 274 -27.50 13.52 11.03
CA TYR A 274 -28.48 13.38 9.95
C TYR A 274 -28.05 14.04 8.63
N ALA A 275 -27.01 14.90 8.65
CA ALA A 275 -26.36 15.40 7.43
C ALA A 275 -25.58 14.29 6.70
N LEU A 276 -25.18 13.23 7.40
CA LEU A 276 -24.53 12.08 6.80
C LEU A 276 -25.56 11.19 6.07
N ALA A 277 -25.29 10.87 4.80
CA ALA A 277 -26.18 10.02 4.01
C ALA A 277 -26.40 8.65 4.70
N PRO A 278 -27.62 8.07 4.61
CA PRO A 278 -27.99 6.83 5.30
C PRO A 278 -26.99 5.67 5.10
N SER A 279 -26.41 5.53 3.90
CA SER A 279 -25.42 4.51 3.56
C SER A 279 -24.14 4.56 4.39
N TYR A 280 -23.82 5.71 4.96
CA TYR A 280 -22.64 5.94 5.80
C TYR A 280 -23.00 6.00 7.29
N ARG A 281 -24.28 5.86 7.68
CA ARG A 281 -24.72 5.81 9.08
C ARG A 281 -24.81 4.37 9.59
N ASN A 282 -23.68 3.69 9.52
CA ASN A 282 -23.53 2.30 9.92
C ASN A 282 -23.04 2.21 11.37
N PRO A 283 -23.17 1.06 12.05
CA PRO A 283 -22.65 0.86 13.41
C PRO A 283 -21.13 1.08 13.52
N ASN A 284 -20.40 1.03 12.39
CA ASN A 284 -18.96 1.29 12.33
C ASN A 284 -18.60 2.79 12.26
N THR A 285 -19.60 3.68 12.19
CA THR A 285 -19.37 5.13 12.12
C THR A 285 -19.10 5.69 13.51
N VAL A 286 -17.97 6.37 13.66
CA VAL A 286 -17.48 6.88 14.95
C VAL A 286 -17.42 8.42 14.95
N TRP A 287 -17.62 9.01 16.13
CA TRP A 287 -17.42 10.44 16.33
C TRP A 287 -15.95 10.74 16.62
N HIS A 288 -15.32 11.57 15.80
CA HIS A 288 -13.98 12.08 16.07
C HIS A 288 -14.08 13.48 16.69
N VAL A 289 -13.81 13.58 17.99
CA VAL A 289 -13.94 14.82 18.78
C VAL A 289 -12.73 15.03 19.69
N SER A 290 -12.41 16.28 20.00
CA SER A 290 -11.39 16.59 21.01
C SER A 290 -11.88 16.23 22.42
N THR A 291 -10.94 16.03 23.35
CA THR A 291 -11.26 15.79 24.78
C THR A 291 -12.06 16.93 25.40
N THR A 292 -11.82 18.16 24.95
CA THR A 292 -12.60 19.33 25.39
C THR A 292 -14.03 19.27 24.86
N ALA A 293 -14.23 18.88 23.60
CA ALA A 293 -15.55 18.76 23.01
C ALA A 293 -16.36 17.61 23.61
N ILE A 294 -15.75 16.45 23.85
CA ILE A 294 -16.46 15.32 24.49
C ILE A 294 -16.85 15.63 25.94
N SER A 295 -16.02 16.36 26.69
CA SER A 295 -16.38 16.85 28.03
C SER A 295 -17.62 17.73 28.00
N LYS A 296 -17.72 18.61 27.00
CA LYS A 296 -18.89 19.48 26.82
C LYS A 296 -20.13 18.73 26.33
N ILE A 297 -19.97 17.77 25.43
CA ILE A 297 -21.03 16.84 25.01
C ILE A 297 -21.61 16.10 26.24
N ARG A 298 -20.76 15.63 27.14
CA ARG A 298 -21.18 14.96 28.39
C ARG A 298 -21.91 15.89 29.37
N GLN A 299 -21.69 17.20 29.28
CA GLN A 299 -22.35 18.21 30.12
C GLN A 299 -23.73 18.65 29.58
N LEU A 300 -24.16 18.15 28.43
CA LEU A 300 -25.48 18.49 27.88
C LEU A 300 -26.60 17.96 28.77
N GLN A 301 -27.50 18.86 29.15
CA GLN A 301 -28.65 18.58 30.03
C GLN A 301 -29.96 18.90 29.31
N ASP A 302 -31.03 18.21 29.71
CA ASP A 302 -32.39 18.56 29.34
C ASP A 302 -32.94 19.72 30.20
N THR A 303 -34.18 20.14 29.94
CA THR A 303 -34.85 21.23 30.68
C THR A 303 -35.12 20.89 32.15
N THR A 304 -34.97 19.63 32.55
CA THR A 304 -35.11 19.16 33.94
C THR A 304 -33.77 19.06 34.67
N GLY A 305 -32.66 19.43 34.01
CA GLY A 305 -31.31 19.39 34.57
C GLY A 305 -30.66 18.00 34.51
N GLN A 306 -31.28 17.04 33.84
CA GLN A 306 -30.74 15.69 33.70
C GLN A 306 -29.78 15.60 32.51
N PHE A 307 -28.66 14.90 32.68
CA PHE A 307 -27.73 14.67 31.58
C PHE A 307 -28.38 13.82 30.49
N ILE A 308 -28.22 14.24 29.24
CA ILE A 308 -28.78 13.55 28.06
C ILE A 308 -28.01 12.26 27.78
N LEU A 309 -26.69 12.28 27.98
CA LEU A 309 -25.81 11.13 27.76
C LEU A 309 -25.53 10.40 29.06
N GLN A 310 -26.49 9.59 29.48
CA GLN A 310 -26.33 8.68 30.60
C GLN A 310 -25.71 7.36 30.12
N PRO A 311 -24.85 6.71 30.93
CA PRO A 311 -24.54 5.30 30.67
C PRO A 311 -25.85 4.53 30.63
N ALA A 312 -26.07 3.71 29.60
CA ALA A 312 -27.22 2.84 29.56
C ALA A 312 -27.22 2.00 30.85
N LEU A 313 -28.39 1.89 31.50
CA LEU A 313 -28.54 1.00 32.63
C LEU A 313 -28.17 -0.41 32.14
N ALA A 314 -27.01 -0.90 32.57
CA ALA A 314 -26.61 -2.28 32.33
C ALA A 314 -27.51 -3.16 33.21
N ALA A 315 -28.65 -3.56 32.66
CA ALA A 315 -29.51 -4.60 33.22
C ALA A 315 -29.04 -5.97 32.71
#